data_AF-A0A6G0R6R7-F1
#
_entry.id   AF-A0A6G0R6R7-F1
#
_cell.length_a   1.000
_cell.length_b   1.000
_cell.length_c   1.000
_cell.angle_alpha   90.00
_cell.angle_beta   90.00
_cell.angle_gamma   90.00
#
_symmetry.space_group_name_H-M   'P 1'
#
loop_
_entity.id
_entity.type
_entity.pdbx_description
1 polymer ?
#
loop_
_entity_poly.entity_id
_entity_poly.type
_entity_poly.pdbx_seq_one_letter_code
_entity_poly.pdbx_strand_id
1 'polypeptide(L)'
;MKVKEFSWTTQLKHQMLNKLRDVGIDLENIVYFRGEMHYMVMTPKRQNLLVRGVVKKNFSDSEALVRKDNINQIALHGFVNAIIRFAGVPRRADFERVSLFDFSSLARADKSASVLTSQGKKLYVGLIGDSLLEPVWHEGVGTCRGFLGALDAVWMLSQIGRKDDKQLLADRQLAYEVMQRLSGHHRDEMQKNVRKYTVDPTSRYTVDFPRIA
;
A
#
# COMPACT_ATOMS: atom_id res chain seq x y z
N MET A 1 3.99 -28.47 12.96
CA MET A 1 4.48 -28.08 11.61
C MET A 1 4.53 -26.55 11.54
N LYS A 2 5.60 -25.96 11.02
CA LYS A 2 5.76 -24.49 10.92
C LYS A 2 4.89 -23.98 9.75
N VAL A 3 3.91 -23.11 10.00
CA VAL A 3 3.10 -22.47 8.94
C VAL A 3 4.00 -21.62 8.05
N LYS A 4 3.85 -21.78 6.74
CA LYS A 4 4.51 -20.97 5.71
C LYS A 4 3.76 -19.65 5.53
N GLU A 5 4.46 -18.63 5.07
CA GLU A 5 3.83 -17.38 4.62
C GLU A 5 2.80 -17.67 3.52
N PHE A 6 1.75 -16.86 3.46
CA PHE A 6 0.70 -17.04 2.46
C PHE A 6 0.02 -15.71 2.11
N SER A 7 -0.56 -15.67 0.91
CA SER A 7 -1.44 -14.61 0.44
C SER A 7 -2.65 -15.26 -0.25
N TRP A 8 -3.85 -15.01 0.27
CA TRP A 8 -5.10 -15.50 -0.29
C TRP A 8 -5.94 -14.31 -0.72
N THR A 9 -6.34 -14.25 -1.98
CA THR A 9 -7.14 -13.15 -2.53
C THR A 9 -8.36 -13.68 -3.29
N THR A 10 -9.46 -12.93 -3.26
CA THR A 10 -10.66 -13.21 -4.07
C THR A 10 -10.37 -13.11 -5.57
N GLN A 11 -9.49 -12.19 -5.98
CA GLN A 11 -9.04 -12.03 -7.36
C GLN A 11 -8.45 -13.33 -7.93
N LEU A 12 -7.73 -14.10 -7.11
CA LEU A 12 -7.16 -15.40 -7.50
C LEU A 12 -8.07 -16.58 -7.14
N LYS A 13 -9.32 -16.33 -6.72
CA LYS A 13 -10.32 -17.33 -6.30
C LYS A 13 -9.77 -18.38 -5.33
N HIS A 14 -8.98 -17.93 -4.36
CA HIS A 14 -8.26 -18.85 -3.48
C HIS A 14 -9.22 -19.68 -2.61
N GLN A 15 -9.17 -21.01 -2.72
CA GLN A 15 -10.11 -21.93 -2.06
C GLN A 15 -10.19 -21.77 -0.54
N MET A 16 -9.11 -21.31 0.10
CA MET A 16 -9.08 -21.09 1.56
C MET A 16 -10.03 -19.98 2.02
N LEU A 17 -10.36 -19.00 1.17
CA LEU A 17 -11.37 -17.98 1.49
C LEU A 17 -12.78 -18.58 1.56
N ASN A 18 -13.09 -19.58 0.72
CA ASN A 18 -14.36 -20.30 0.81
C ASN A 18 -14.44 -21.12 2.11
N LYS A 19 -13.36 -21.82 2.46
CA LYS A 19 -13.30 -22.57 3.73
C LYS A 19 -13.40 -21.68 4.98
N LEU A 20 -12.85 -20.45 4.92
CA LEU A 20 -13.07 -19.45 5.97
C LEU A 20 -14.54 -19.04 6.05
N ARG A 21 -15.21 -18.86 4.90
CA ARG A 21 -16.64 -18.54 4.85
C ARG A 21 -17.50 -19.65 5.43
N ASP A 22 -17.13 -20.92 5.23
CA ASP A 22 -17.84 -22.08 5.81
C ASP A 22 -17.80 -22.07 7.34
N VAL A 23 -16.76 -21.49 7.95
CA VAL A 23 -16.68 -21.27 9.40
C VAL A 23 -17.19 -19.89 9.83
N GLY A 24 -17.86 -19.17 8.92
CA GLY A 24 -18.53 -17.88 9.12
C GLY A 24 -17.61 -16.66 9.05
N ILE A 25 -16.40 -16.78 8.51
CA ILE A 25 -15.43 -15.68 8.37
C ILE A 25 -15.35 -15.31 6.89
N ASP A 26 -15.84 -14.12 6.52
CA ASP A 26 -15.87 -13.69 5.11
C ASP A 26 -14.86 -12.56 4.89
N LEU A 27 -13.79 -12.88 4.17
CA LEU A 27 -12.69 -11.97 3.83
C LEU A 27 -12.58 -11.84 2.31
N GLU A 28 -12.15 -10.66 1.85
CA GLU A 28 -11.75 -10.42 0.47
C GLU A 28 -10.30 -10.83 0.22
N ASN A 29 -9.43 -10.59 1.18
CA ASN A 29 -8.03 -11.00 1.14
C ASN A 29 -7.48 -11.19 2.55
N ILE A 30 -6.39 -11.95 2.62
CA ILE A 30 -5.56 -12.12 3.81
C ILE A 30 -4.13 -12.45 3.39
N VAL A 31 -3.17 -11.78 4.02
CA VAL A 31 -1.73 -11.98 3.85
C VAL A 31 -1.10 -12.22 5.21
N TYR A 32 -0.20 -13.19 5.28
CA TYR A 32 0.55 -13.56 6.47
C TYR A 32 2.04 -13.58 6.16
N PHE A 33 2.79 -12.75 6.90
CA PHE A 33 4.25 -12.68 6.86
C PHE A 33 4.83 -13.23 8.18
N ARG A 34 5.99 -13.86 8.05
CA ARG A 34 6.71 -14.48 9.15
C ARG A 34 8.14 -13.93 9.18
N GLY A 35 8.33 -12.88 9.97
CA GLY A 35 9.66 -12.35 10.31
C GLY A 35 10.02 -12.63 11.76
N GLU A 36 10.63 -11.63 12.41
CA GLU A 36 10.82 -11.59 13.87
C GLU A 36 9.49 -11.67 14.62
N MET A 37 8.45 -11.08 14.04
CA MET A 37 7.07 -11.12 14.51
C MET A 37 6.16 -11.80 13.48
N HIS A 38 5.06 -12.37 13.96
CA HIS A 38 3.97 -12.81 13.11
C HIS A 38 3.13 -11.60 12.70
N TYR A 39 3.01 -11.33 11.40
CA TYR A 39 2.25 -10.20 10.88
C TYR A 39 1.15 -10.70 9.95
N MET A 40 -0.05 -10.15 10.11
CA MET A 40 -1.21 -10.51 9.30
C MET A 40 -2.00 -9.25 8.94
N VAL A 41 -2.34 -9.11 7.67
CA VAL A 41 -3.24 -8.08 7.15
C VAL A 41 -4.37 -8.77 6.40
N MET A 42 -5.59 -8.27 6.56
CA MET A 42 -6.78 -8.88 5.98
C MET A 42 -7.83 -7.82 5.71
N THR A 43 -8.71 -8.11 4.75
CA THR A 43 -9.83 -7.24 4.39
C THR A 43 -11.14 -7.99 4.65
N PRO A 44 -11.71 -7.89 5.88
CA PRO A 44 -12.98 -8.52 6.20
C PRO A 44 -14.15 -7.77 5.55
N LYS A 45 -15.19 -8.48 5.13
CA LYS A 45 -16.39 -7.82 4.60
C LYS A 45 -17.14 -7.11 5.71
N ARG A 46 -17.63 -5.91 5.41
CA ARG A 46 -18.44 -5.07 6.31
C ARG A 46 -19.59 -5.82 7.00
N GLN A 47 -20.38 -6.58 6.23
CA GLN A 47 -21.50 -7.33 6.81
C GLN A 47 -21.02 -8.44 7.77
N ASN A 48 -19.85 -9.03 7.50
CA ASN A 48 -19.27 -10.04 8.39
C ASN A 48 -18.79 -9.42 9.70
N LEU A 49 -18.20 -8.22 9.66
CA LEU A 49 -17.84 -7.47 10.88
C LEU A 49 -19.06 -7.20 11.78
N LEU A 50 -20.21 -6.86 11.18
CA LEU A 50 -21.47 -6.64 11.90
C LEU A 50 -22.03 -7.92 12.50
N VAL A 51 -22.16 -8.99 11.71
CA VAL A 51 -22.68 -10.28 12.16
C VAL A 51 -21.82 -10.88 13.28
N ARG A 52 -20.50 -10.63 13.23
CA ARG A 52 -19.55 -11.06 14.27
C ARG A 52 -19.49 -10.12 15.48
N GLY A 53 -20.24 -9.02 15.46
CA GLY A 53 -20.26 -8.03 16.53
C GLY A 53 -18.94 -7.28 16.72
N VAL A 54 -18.05 -7.30 15.71
CA VAL A 54 -16.77 -6.58 15.73
C VAL A 54 -17.02 -5.07 15.68
N VAL A 55 -18.02 -4.65 14.90
CA VAL A 55 -18.54 -3.27 14.91
C VAL A 55 -19.93 -3.26 15.54
N LYS A 56 -20.20 -2.26 16.39
CA LYS A 56 -21.44 -2.18 17.19
C LYS A 56 -22.63 -1.70 16.36
N LYS A 57 -22.39 -0.73 15.46
CA LYS A 57 -23.40 -0.13 14.58
C LYS A 57 -22.92 -0.11 13.13
N ASN A 58 -23.88 -0.22 12.20
CA ASN A 58 -23.65 -0.18 10.76
C ASN A 58 -23.71 1.26 10.22
N PHE A 59 -22.71 2.09 10.51
CA PHE A 59 -22.66 3.47 9.97
C PHE A 59 -22.39 3.47 8.48
N SER A 60 -23.20 4.16 7.67
CA SER A 60 -23.02 4.24 6.20
C SER A 60 -21.61 4.67 5.81
N ASP A 61 -21.09 5.69 6.48
CA ASP A 61 -19.72 6.19 6.35
C ASP A 61 -18.68 5.18 6.86
N SER A 62 -17.63 4.94 6.05
CA SER A 62 -16.60 3.93 6.34
C SER A 62 -15.65 4.36 7.45
N GLU A 63 -15.33 5.65 7.53
CA GLU A 63 -14.51 6.21 8.61
C GLU A 63 -15.23 6.03 9.96
N ALA A 64 -16.51 6.42 10.02
CA ALA A 64 -17.34 6.22 11.20
C ALA A 64 -17.51 4.73 11.60
N LEU A 65 -17.56 3.82 10.61
CA LEU A 65 -17.70 2.39 10.86
C LEU A 65 -16.52 1.83 11.67
N VAL A 66 -15.29 2.28 11.39
CA VAL A 66 -14.06 1.77 12.02
C VAL A 66 -13.56 2.65 13.17
N ARG A 67 -14.33 3.64 13.62
CA ARG A 67 -13.96 4.44 14.79
C ARG A 67 -13.82 3.56 16.05
N LYS A 68 -12.87 3.93 16.92
CA LYS A 68 -12.55 3.20 18.16
C LYS A 68 -13.77 2.96 19.07
N ASP A 69 -14.69 3.91 19.14
CA ASP A 69 -15.92 3.82 19.94
C ASP A 69 -16.95 2.85 19.33
N ASN A 70 -16.96 2.67 18.02
CA ASN A 70 -17.80 1.69 17.32
C ASN A 70 -17.21 0.27 17.31
N ILE A 71 -15.91 0.11 17.57
CA ILE A 71 -15.25 -1.20 17.60
C ILE A 71 -15.48 -1.89 18.96
N ASN A 72 -15.89 -3.15 18.93
CA ASN A 72 -15.84 -4.06 20.07
C ASN A 72 -14.51 -4.81 20.05
N GLN A 73 -13.57 -4.39 20.90
CA GLN A 73 -12.21 -4.96 20.93
C GLN A 73 -12.21 -6.46 21.28
N ILE A 74 -13.07 -6.90 22.19
CA ILE A 74 -13.15 -8.32 22.57
C ILE A 74 -13.60 -9.16 21.37
N ALA A 75 -14.62 -8.71 20.65
CA ALA A 75 -15.09 -9.39 19.44
C ALA A 75 -14.05 -9.35 18.31
N LEU A 76 -13.33 -8.23 18.14
CA LEU A 76 -12.24 -8.09 17.17
C LEU A 76 -11.11 -9.09 17.44
N HIS A 77 -10.64 -9.19 18.68
CA HIS A 77 -9.64 -10.18 19.08
C HIS A 77 -10.14 -11.61 18.88
N GLY A 78 -11.40 -11.91 19.25
CA GLY A 78 -12.02 -13.21 19.01
C GLY A 78 -12.08 -13.58 17.53
N PHE A 79 -12.43 -12.61 16.68
CA PHE A 79 -12.47 -12.75 15.22
C PHE A 79 -11.09 -13.09 14.65
N VAL A 80 -10.05 -12.33 15.02
CA VAL A 80 -8.67 -12.56 14.57
C VAL A 80 -8.14 -13.91 15.10
N ASN A 81 -8.42 -14.28 16.34
CA ASN A 81 -8.02 -15.56 16.92
C ASN A 81 -8.64 -16.77 16.21
N ALA A 82 -9.87 -16.63 15.70
CA ALA A 82 -10.49 -17.67 14.88
C ALA A 82 -9.73 -17.89 13.56
N ILE A 83 -9.28 -16.79 12.92
CA ILE A 83 -8.51 -16.81 11.67
C ILE A 83 -7.13 -17.44 11.89
N ILE A 84 -6.41 -17.03 12.94
CA ILE A 84 -5.11 -17.59 13.32
C ILE A 84 -5.20 -19.10 13.52
N ARG A 85 -6.23 -19.54 14.26
CA ARG A 85 -6.50 -20.97 14.53
C ARG A 85 -6.79 -21.72 13.23
N PHE A 86 -7.62 -21.16 12.36
CA PHE A 86 -7.94 -21.74 11.07
C PHE A 86 -6.69 -21.87 10.18
N ALA A 87 -5.85 -20.83 10.13
CA ALA A 87 -4.60 -20.83 9.37
C ALA A 87 -3.50 -21.70 10.00
N GLY A 88 -3.73 -22.24 11.21
CA GLY A 88 -2.78 -23.08 11.94
C GLY A 88 -1.57 -22.32 12.49
N VAL A 89 -1.63 -20.99 12.58
CA VAL A 89 -0.52 -20.17 13.08
C VAL A 89 -0.28 -20.51 14.56
N PRO A 90 0.97 -20.75 15.01
CA PRO A 90 1.24 -21.24 16.37
C PRO A 90 0.66 -20.33 17.47
N ARG A 91 -0.01 -20.91 18.47
CA ARG A 91 -0.66 -20.16 19.58
C ARG A 91 0.27 -19.28 20.42
N ARG A 92 1.59 -19.54 20.43
CA ARG A 92 2.55 -18.64 21.11
C ARG A 92 2.74 -17.31 20.37
N ALA A 93 2.11 -17.12 19.22
CA ALA A 93 1.94 -15.85 18.54
C ALA A 93 0.63 -15.21 19.03
N ASP A 94 0.55 -14.84 20.30
CA ASP A 94 -0.56 -14.00 20.75
C ASP A 94 -0.41 -12.67 20.01
N PHE A 95 -1.34 -12.38 19.09
CA PHE A 95 -1.35 -11.11 18.39
C PHE A 95 -1.83 -10.05 19.37
N GLU A 96 -0.89 -9.47 20.11
CA GLU A 96 -1.16 -8.45 21.13
C GLU A 96 -1.67 -7.14 20.52
N ARG A 97 -1.31 -6.88 19.26
CA ARG A 97 -1.65 -5.64 18.55
C ARG A 97 -2.62 -5.93 17.41
N VAL A 98 -3.91 -5.73 17.68
CA VAL A 98 -4.97 -5.83 16.67
C VAL A 98 -5.59 -4.46 16.46
N SER A 99 -5.79 -4.07 15.20
CA SER A 99 -6.40 -2.80 14.82
C SER A 99 -7.20 -2.98 13.54
N LEU A 100 -8.24 -2.16 13.38
CA LEU A 100 -9.09 -2.12 12.20
C LEU A 100 -8.97 -0.72 11.59
N PHE A 101 -8.75 -0.67 10.28
CA PHE A 101 -8.51 0.56 9.52
C PHE A 101 -9.49 0.66 8.36
N ASP A 102 -9.76 1.88 7.92
CA ASP A 102 -10.52 2.12 6.70
C ASP A 102 -9.58 2.03 5.49
N PHE A 103 -9.91 1.16 4.54
CA PHE A 103 -9.23 0.99 3.26
C PHE A 103 -10.14 1.31 2.07
N SER A 104 -11.30 1.93 2.32
CA SER A 104 -12.33 2.19 1.30
C SER A 104 -11.90 3.26 0.30
N SER A 105 -11.04 4.20 0.72
CA SER A 105 -10.44 5.21 -0.12
C SER A 105 -8.93 5.10 -0.09
N LEU A 106 -8.30 5.30 -1.25
CA LEU A 106 -6.85 5.46 -1.35
C LEU A 106 -6.56 6.90 -1.78
N ALA A 107 -5.72 7.59 -1.01
CA ALA A 107 -5.22 8.89 -1.35
C ALA A 107 -4.05 8.79 -2.33
N ARG A 108 -4.06 9.65 -3.34
CA ARG A 108 -2.93 9.86 -4.24
C ARG A 108 -2.83 11.34 -4.57
N ALA A 109 -1.60 11.82 -4.65
CA ALA A 109 -1.38 13.19 -5.09
C ALA A 109 -1.72 13.32 -6.58
N ASP A 110 -2.35 14.44 -6.97
CA ASP A 110 -2.53 14.79 -8.39
C ASP A 110 -1.16 15.01 -9.06
N LYS A 111 -0.27 15.72 -8.36
CA LYS A 111 1.08 16.05 -8.82
C LYS A 111 2.12 15.55 -7.84
N SER A 112 3.19 15.03 -8.41
CA SER A 112 4.34 14.55 -7.64
C SER A 112 5.26 15.65 -7.13
N ALA A 113 5.27 16.80 -7.80
CA ALA A 113 6.03 17.97 -7.42
C ALA A 113 5.38 19.27 -7.95
N SER A 114 5.79 20.40 -7.38
CA SER A 114 5.42 21.74 -7.84
C SER A 114 6.56 22.73 -7.60
N VAL A 115 6.58 23.82 -8.38
CA VAL A 115 7.48 24.95 -8.16
C VAL A 115 6.64 26.16 -7.83
N LEU A 116 6.78 26.67 -6.61
CA LEU A 116 6.13 27.88 -6.14
C LEU A 116 7.06 29.07 -6.35
N THR A 117 6.54 30.21 -6.79
CA THR A 117 7.35 31.42 -7.01
C THR A 117 6.78 32.57 -6.20
N SER A 118 7.65 33.26 -5.45
CA SER A 118 7.29 34.48 -4.73
C SER A 118 8.50 35.40 -4.64
N GLN A 119 8.31 36.70 -4.89
CA GLN A 119 9.37 37.72 -4.84
C GLN A 119 10.63 37.35 -5.66
N GLY A 120 10.43 36.77 -6.85
CA GLY A 120 11.54 36.33 -7.72
C GLY A 120 12.33 35.12 -7.21
N LYS A 121 11.93 34.50 -6.09
CA LYS A 121 12.52 33.27 -5.55
C LYS A 121 11.62 32.08 -5.85
N LYS A 122 12.24 30.94 -6.10
CA LYS A 122 11.57 29.66 -6.38
C LYS A 122 11.68 28.72 -5.18
N LEU A 123 10.59 28.04 -4.85
CA LEU A 123 10.52 26.96 -3.86
C LEU A 123 10.07 25.69 -4.57
N TYR A 124 10.93 24.67 -4.56
CA TYR A 124 10.64 23.36 -5.14
C TYR A 124 10.04 22.47 -4.05
N VAL A 125 8.84 21.94 -4.30
CA VAL A 125 8.11 21.06 -3.39
C VAL A 125 7.91 19.71 -4.06
N GLY A 126 8.31 18.63 -3.42
CA GLY A 126 8.15 17.26 -3.93
C GLY A 126 7.59 16.33 -2.85
N LEU A 127 6.63 15.49 -3.24
CA LEU A 127 6.05 14.46 -2.36
C LEU A 127 6.78 13.12 -2.56
N ILE A 128 6.89 12.35 -1.48
CA ILE A 128 7.48 11.00 -1.47
C ILE A 128 6.70 10.07 -0.52
N GLY A 129 6.86 8.75 -0.70
CA GLY A 129 6.23 7.75 0.16
C GLY A 129 4.70 7.84 0.15
N ASP A 130 4.09 7.54 1.30
CA ASP A 130 2.63 7.47 1.44
C ASP A 130 1.93 8.81 1.18
N SER A 131 2.64 9.94 1.40
CA SER A 131 2.12 11.29 1.06
C SER A 131 1.94 11.52 -0.45
N LEU A 132 2.68 10.77 -1.27
CA LEU A 132 2.59 10.82 -2.72
C LEU A 132 1.57 9.80 -3.26
N LEU A 133 1.62 8.58 -2.72
CA LEU A 133 0.79 7.47 -3.16
C LEU A 133 0.56 6.50 -2.00
N GLU A 134 -0.66 6.49 -1.49
CA GLU A 134 -1.03 5.59 -0.40
C GLU A 134 -0.93 4.13 -0.87
N PRO A 135 -0.21 3.26 -0.12
CA PRO A 135 -0.01 1.89 -0.52
C PRO A 135 -1.19 1.00 -0.14
N VAL A 136 -1.56 0.12 -1.06
CA VAL A 136 -2.42 -1.02 -0.75
C VAL A 136 -1.56 -2.11 -0.10
N TRP A 137 -1.67 -2.28 1.22
CA TRP A 137 -0.72 -3.12 1.98
C TRP A 137 -0.66 -4.57 1.50
N HIS A 138 -1.78 -5.14 1.04
CA HIS A 138 -1.81 -6.52 0.55
C HIS A 138 -1.11 -6.72 -0.80
N GLU A 139 -0.83 -5.64 -1.56
CA GLU A 139 -0.06 -5.72 -2.83
C GLU A 139 1.46 -5.80 -2.59
N GLY A 140 1.96 -5.44 -1.41
CA GLY A 140 3.36 -5.55 -1.04
C GLY A 140 4.34 -4.66 -1.81
N VAL A 141 3.85 -3.64 -2.53
CA VAL A 141 4.68 -2.72 -3.35
C VAL A 141 4.94 -1.36 -2.70
N GLY A 142 4.38 -1.09 -1.52
CA GLY A 142 4.50 0.20 -0.82
C GLY A 142 5.95 0.65 -0.61
N THR A 143 6.79 -0.22 -0.03
CA THR A 143 8.22 0.08 0.17
C THR A 143 8.95 0.35 -1.15
N CYS A 144 8.66 -0.44 -2.19
CA CYS A 144 9.27 -0.25 -3.51
C CYS A 144 8.92 1.13 -4.08
N ARG A 145 7.63 1.49 -4.07
CA ARG A 145 7.15 2.81 -4.53
C ARG A 145 7.75 3.95 -3.70
N GLY A 146 7.83 3.81 -2.38
CA GLY A 146 8.44 4.80 -1.50
C GLY A 146 9.90 5.09 -1.82
N PHE A 147 10.71 4.05 -2.01
CA PHE A 147 12.13 4.19 -2.39
C PHE A 147 12.28 4.78 -3.79
N LEU A 148 11.47 4.36 -4.76
CA LEU A 148 11.47 4.92 -6.10
C LEU A 148 11.13 6.42 -6.08
N GLY A 149 10.09 6.81 -5.34
CA GLY A 149 9.73 8.22 -5.17
C GLY A 149 10.82 9.05 -4.51
N ALA A 150 11.54 8.49 -3.53
CA ALA A 150 12.69 9.15 -2.92
C ALA A 150 13.83 9.36 -3.92
N LEU A 151 14.18 8.34 -4.72
CA LEU A 151 15.21 8.45 -5.76
C LEU A 151 14.82 9.47 -6.84
N ASP A 152 13.55 9.49 -7.26
CA ASP A 152 13.02 10.45 -8.23
C ASP A 152 13.07 11.88 -7.69
N ALA A 153 12.79 12.08 -6.41
CA ALA A 153 12.93 13.37 -5.75
C ALA A 153 14.39 13.83 -5.69
N VAL A 154 15.33 12.95 -5.33
CA VAL A 154 16.77 13.26 -5.31
C VAL A 154 17.27 13.62 -6.71
N TRP A 155 16.86 12.88 -7.73
CA TRP A 155 17.20 13.22 -9.11
C TRP A 155 16.65 14.58 -9.50
N MET A 156 15.37 14.86 -9.21
CA MET A 156 14.77 16.16 -9.48
C MET A 156 15.58 17.30 -8.85
N LEU A 157 15.95 17.17 -7.56
CA LEU A 157 16.79 18.15 -6.87
C LEU A 157 18.16 18.34 -7.55
N SER A 158 18.77 17.25 -8.03
CA SER A 158 20.06 17.31 -8.73
C SER A 158 20.00 18.05 -10.08
N GLN A 159 18.82 18.19 -10.68
CA GLN A 159 18.63 18.82 -11.99
C GLN A 159 18.18 20.30 -11.90
N ILE A 160 17.91 20.81 -10.69
CA ILE A 160 17.58 22.22 -10.47
C ILE A 160 18.71 23.10 -11.01
N GLY A 161 18.35 24.10 -11.83
CA GLY A 161 19.28 25.01 -12.48
C GLY A 161 20.03 24.41 -13.68
N ARG A 162 19.86 23.11 -13.97
CA ARG A 162 20.41 22.44 -15.17
C ARG A 162 19.34 22.20 -16.24
N LYS A 163 18.11 21.90 -15.80
CA LYS A 163 16.93 21.76 -16.66
C LYS A 163 15.96 22.91 -16.44
N ASP A 164 15.16 23.22 -17.46
CA ASP A 164 14.00 24.09 -17.31
C ASP A 164 13.00 23.48 -16.31
N ASP A 165 12.34 24.32 -15.51
CA ASP A 165 11.42 23.86 -14.46
C ASP A 165 10.25 23.06 -15.04
N LYS A 166 9.76 23.39 -16.25
CA LYS A 166 8.67 22.64 -16.88
C LYS A 166 9.11 21.24 -17.26
N GLN A 167 10.29 21.10 -17.87
CA GLN A 167 10.86 19.80 -18.20
C GLN A 167 11.10 18.97 -16.93
N LEU A 168 11.63 19.61 -15.89
CA LEU A 168 11.91 18.96 -14.61
C LEU A 168 10.63 18.39 -13.97
N LEU A 169 9.56 19.18 -13.91
CA LEU A 169 8.27 18.75 -13.38
C LEU A 169 7.64 17.63 -14.20
N ALA A 170 7.78 17.67 -15.53
CA ALA A 170 7.27 16.63 -16.39
C ALA A 170 8.03 15.31 -16.27
N ASP A 171 9.37 15.35 -16.22
CA ASP A 171 10.18 14.16 -15.98
C ASP A 171 9.81 13.54 -14.61
N ARG A 172 9.64 14.37 -13.58
CA ARG A 172 9.21 13.92 -12.25
C ARG A 172 7.81 13.32 -12.24
N GLN A 173 6.89 13.88 -13.01
CA GLN A 173 5.51 13.40 -13.14
C GLN A 173 5.44 12.08 -13.91
N LEU A 174 6.20 11.92 -15.00
CA LEU A 174 6.24 10.66 -15.74
C LEU A 174 6.76 9.51 -14.87
N ALA A 175 7.83 9.75 -14.09
CA ALA A 175 8.33 8.76 -13.14
C ALA A 175 7.26 8.38 -12.09
N TYR A 176 6.46 9.34 -11.65
CA TYR A 176 5.33 9.08 -10.75
C TYR A 176 4.23 8.23 -11.40
N GLU A 177 3.88 8.51 -12.65
CA GLU A 177 2.88 7.75 -13.40
C GLU A 177 3.30 6.29 -13.63
N VAL A 178 4.59 6.04 -13.91
CA VAL A 178 5.13 4.66 -13.96
C VAL A 178 4.90 3.97 -12.61
N MET A 179 5.26 4.63 -11.50
CA MET A 179 5.12 4.11 -10.15
C MET A 179 3.65 3.77 -9.78
N GLN A 180 2.70 4.56 -10.27
CA GLN A 180 1.26 4.28 -10.09
C GLN A 180 0.82 2.99 -10.78
N ARG A 181 1.44 2.62 -11.92
CA ARG A 181 1.13 1.39 -12.67
C ARG A 181 1.87 0.16 -12.15
N LEU A 182 2.96 0.32 -11.40
CA LEU A 182 3.71 -0.80 -10.84
C LEU A 182 2.86 -1.65 -9.91
N SER A 183 2.90 -2.97 -10.07
CA SER A 183 2.29 -3.91 -9.13
C SER A 183 3.17 -5.14 -8.92
N GLY A 184 2.74 -6.06 -8.06
CA GLY A 184 3.41 -7.35 -7.90
C GLY A 184 3.57 -8.12 -9.22
N HIS A 185 2.62 -7.95 -10.15
CA HIS A 185 2.57 -8.65 -11.44
C HIS A 185 2.86 -7.78 -12.66
N HIS A 186 2.95 -6.45 -12.50
CA HIS A 186 3.23 -5.51 -13.59
C HIS A 186 4.51 -4.73 -13.28
N ARG A 187 5.60 -5.12 -13.96
CA ARG A 187 6.94 -4.52 -13.81
C ARG A 187 7.62 -4.28 -15.16
N ASP A 188 6.86 -4.27 -16.24
CA ASP A 188 7.38 -4.19 -17.61
C ASP A 188 8.05 -2.83 -17.89
N GLU A 189 7.60 -1.79 -17.18
CA GLU A 189 8.18 -0.44 -17.21
C GLU A 189 9.45 -0.30 -16.35
N MET A 190 9.94 -1.39 -15.72
CA MET A 190 11.14 -1.38 -14.88
C MET A 190 12.35 -2.03 -15.55
N GLN A 191 13.53 -1.48 -15.31
CA GLN A 191 14.79 -2.07 -15.71
C GLN A 191 15.05 -3.38 -14.96
N LYS A 192 15.54 -4.41 -15.66
CA LYS A 192 15.71 -5.74 -15.04
C LYS A 192 16.85 -5.81 -14.02
N ASN A 193 17.90 -5.01 -14.22
CA ASN A 193 19.11 -5.09 -13.38
C ASN A 193 19.08 -4.08 -12.23
N VAL A 194 18.44 -4.48 -11.13
CA VAL A 194 18.31 -3.66 -9.91
C VAL A 194 19.66 -3.21 -9.34
N ARG A 195 20.76 -3.95 -9.57
CA ARG A 195 22.11 -3.57 -9.09
C ARG A 195 22.68 -2.35 -9.80
N LYS A 196 22.12 -1.97 -10.96
CA LYS A 196 22.53 -0.77 -11.72
C LYS A 196 21.67 0.44 -11.42
N TYR A 197 20.71 0.33 -10.50
CA TYR A 197 19.82 1.43 -10.18
C TYR A 197 20.61 2.56 -9.53
N THR A 198 20.40 3.77 -10.04
CA THR A 198 20.94 5.02 -9.50
C THR A 198 19.81 6.02 -9.30
N VAL A 199 20.13 7.24 -8.89
CA VAL A 199 19.15 8.33 -8.87
C VAL A 199 18.62 8.63 -10.27
N ASP A 200 19.38 8.40 -11.34
CA ASP A 200 18.89 8.60 -12.71
C ASP A 200 17.67 7.70 -13.01
N PRO A 201 16.49 8.26 -13.34
CA PRO A 201 15.29 7.51 -13.68
C PRO A 201 15.49 6.53 -14.84
N THR A 202 16.35 6.85 -15.81
CA THR A 202 16.62 5.97 -16.97
C THR A 202 17.34 4.68 -16.58
N SER A 203 18.03 4.68 -15.43
CA SER A 203 18.62 3.46 -14.86
C SER A 203 17.59 2.53 -14.20
N ARG A 204 16.35 3.00 -14.01
CA ARG A 204 15.29 2.33 -13.25
C ARG A 204 14.04 2.05 -14.07
N TYR A 205 13.66 2.95 -14.97
CA TYR A 205 12.48 2.86 -15.81
C TYR A 205 12.86 2.62 -17.27
N THR A 206 12.02 1.90 -18.01
CA THR A 206 12.22 1.63 -19.44
C THR A 206 11.46 2.61 -20.35
N VAL A 207 10.66 3.51 -19.76
CA VAL A 207 9.91 4.54 -20.50
C VAL A 207 10.85 5.62 -21.06
N ASP A 208 10.45 6.19 -22.20
CA ASP A 208 11.12 7.34 -22.79
C ASP A 208 10.67 8.62 -22.07
N PHE A 209 11.63 9.43 -21.64
CA PHE A 209 11.39 10.75 -21.04
C PHE A 209 11.36 11.81 -22.15
N PRO A 210 10.17 12.32 -22.54
CA PRO A 210 10.06 13.21 -23.69
C PRO A 210 10.61 14.60 -23.37
N ARG A 211 11.23 15.24 -24.36
CA ARG A 211 11.52 16.68 -24.28
C ARG A 211 10.25 17.47 -24.54
N ILE A 212 9.89 18.34 -23.62
CA ILE A 212 8.82 19.30 -23.76
C ILE A 212 9.35 20.50 -24.55
N ALA A 213 8.58 20.90 -25.55
CA ALA A 213 8.84 22.07 -26.39
C ALA A 213 8.52 23.38 -25.66
#